data_AF-A0A097ELH0-F1
#
_entry.id   AF-A0A097ELH0-F1
#
_cell.length_a   1.000
_cell.length_b   1.000
_cell.length_c   1.000
_cell.angle_alpha   90.00
_cell.angle_beta   90.00
_cell.angle_gamma   90.00
#
_symmetry.space_group_name_H-M   'P 1'
#
loop_
_entity.id
_entity.type
_entity.pdbx_description
1 polymer ?
#
loop_
_entity_poly.entity_id
_entity_poly.type
_entity_poly.pdbx_seq_one_letter_code
_entity_poly.pdbx_strand_id
1 'polypeptide(L)'
;MMAYMLLAGLALGAAGATLGMTVDHRTQLDHHSGRVAVTYRGDVAIHHKQVGTATGGGRSATLRCDWTAKMTVARHATGTGGTSMTRHIADTPAIAGTRPGWCITNRSAISEEVASRAGDMQRHLVTVAEEDHAALRAELDRLHGAERTG
;
A
#
# COMPACT_ATOMS: atom_id res chain seq x y z
N MET A 1 21.48 42.58 -33.75
CA MET A 1 20.05 42.29 -33.51
C MET A 1 19.89 40.77 -33.50
N MET A 2 19.12 40.24 -32.55
CA MET A 2 18.68 38.84 -32.37
C MET A 2 19.40 38.02 -31.29
N ALA A 3 18.67 37.94 -30.18
CA ALA A 3 18.95 37.28 -28.93
C ALA A 3 18.77 35.76 -29.01
N TYR A 4 19.54 35.09 -28.16
CA TYR A 4 19.41 33.72 -27.67
C TYR A 4 17.97 33.22 -27.51
N MET A 5 17.72 31.95 -27.83
CA MET A 5 16.93 31.07 -26.96
C MET A 5 17.46 29.63 -26.99
N LEU A 6 18.12 29.27 -25.89
CA LEU A 6 18.37 27.89 -25.46
C LEU A 6 17.01 27.28 -25.07
N LEU A 7 16.56 26.26 -25.79
CA LEU A 7 15.44 25.42 -25.37
C LEU A 7 15.98 24.34 -24.42
N ALA A 8 16.01 24.68 -23.13
CA ALA A 8 16.15 23.71 -22.05
C ALA A 8 14.85 22.87 -21.98
N GLY A 9 14.95 21.58 -22.31
CA GLY A 9 13.86 20.64 -22.14
C GLY A 9 13.61 20.37 -20.66
N LEU A 10 12.54 20.94 -20.10
CA LEU A 10 12.00 20.48 -18.81
C LEU A 10 11.37 19.10 -19.01
N ALA A 11 12.09 18.05 -18.59
CA ALA A 11 11.46 16.78 -18.26
C ALA A 11 10.63 16.99 -16.98
N LEU A 12 9.32 17.22 -17.12
CA LEU A 12 8.41 17.11 -15.99
C LEU A 12 8.36 15.63 -15.58
N GLY A 13 9.13 15.28 -14.56
CA GLY A 13 8.90 14.06 -13.79
C GLY A 13 7.52 14.17 -13.16
N ALA A 14 6.52 13.52 -13.76
CA ALA A 14 5.23 13.33 -13.13
C ALA A 14 5.43 12.43 -11.91
N ALA A 15 5.70 13.02 -10.74
CA ALA A 15 5.40 12.39 -9.47
C ALA A 15 3.89 12.17 -9.46
N GLY A 16 3.47 10.97 -9.85
CA GLY A 16 2.07 10.58 -9.80
C GLY A 16 1.60 10.75 -8.37
N ALA A 17 0.65 11.66 -8.14
CA ALA A 17 -0.11 11.66 -6.91
C ALA A 17 -0.76 10.27 -6.81
N THR A 18 -0.21 9.42 -5.94
CA THR A 18 -0.84 8.18 -5.53
C THR A 18 -2.08 8.60 -4.76
N LEU A 19 -3.24 8.57 -5.43
CA LEU A 19 -4.53 8.51 -4.75
C LEU A 19 -4.53 7.21 -3.96
N GLY A 20 -3.89 7.26 -2.80
CA GLY A 20 -3.76 6.13 -1.89
C GLY A 20 -4.84 6.23 -0.83
N MET A 21 -5.53 5.12 -0.62
CA MET A 21 -6.41 4.97 0.53
C MET A 21 -5.59 4.42 1.69
N THR A 22 -5.95 4.81 2.90
CA THR A 22 -5.42 4.20 4.13
C THR A 22 -6.50 3.39 4.81
N VAL A 23 -6.11 2.27 5.41
CA VAL A 23 -7.00 1.37 6.14
C VAL A 23 -6.34 1.05 7.46
N ASP A 24 -7.07 1.19 8.56
CA ASP A 24 -6.57 0.87 9.89
C ASP A 24 -7.30 -0.37 10.45
N HIS A 25 -6.57 -1.22 11.16
CA HIS A 25 -7.12 -2.33 11.94
C HIS A 25 -6.53 -2.31 13.35
N ARG A 26 -7.39 -2.27 14.37
CA ARG A 26 -6.97 -2.25 15.77
C ARG A 26 -7.36 -3.56 16.44
N THR A 27 -6.45 -4.09 17.23
CA THR A 27 -6.65 -5.32 18.02
C THR A 27 -5.89 -5.22 19.34
N GLN A 28 -6.07 -6.23 20.19
CA GLN A 28 -5.34 -6.40 21.44
C GLN A 28 -4.75 -7.80 21.48
N LEU A 29 -3.51 -7.90 21.98
CA LEU A 29 -2.86 -9.17 22.24
C LEU A 29 -2.63 -9.32 23.75
N ASP A 30 -3.18 -10.38 24.33
CA ASP A 30 -2.87 -10.76 25.70
C ASP A 30 -1.52 -11.50 25.73
N HIS A 31 -0.62 -11.00 26.57
CA HIS A 31 0.74 -11.50 26.77
C HIS A 31 1.05 -11.61 28.27
N HIS A 32 1.98 -12.47 28.64
CA HIS A 32 2.31 -12.70 30.06
C HIS A 32 2.85 -11.45 30.78
N SER A 33 3.45 -10.50 30.05
CA SER A 33 3.90 -9.21 30.58
C SER A 33 2.80 -8.13 30.62
N GLY A 34 1.57 -8.47 30.22
CA GLY A 34 0.42 -7.57 30.21
C GLY A 34 -0.24 -7.48 28.84
N ARG A 35 -1.32 -6.70 28.78
CA ARG A 35 -2.07 -6.48 27.55
C ARG A 35 -1.34 -5.50 26.63
N VAL A 36 -1.33 -5.81 25.34
CA VAL A 36 -0.69 -4.99 24.29
C VAL A 36 -1.76 -4.46 23.34
N ALA A 37 -1.83 -3.15 23.18
CA ALA A 37 -2.66 -2.52 22.16
C ALA A 37 -1.92 -2.54 20.82
N VAL A 38 -2.57 -2.99 19.75
CA VAL A 38 -1.95 -3.14 18.44
C VAL A 38 -2.78 -2.42 17.38
N THR A 39 -2.12 -1.61 16.55
CA THR A 39 -2.71 -0.95 15.38
C THR A 39 -1.91 -1.31 14.14
N TYR A 40 -2.58 -1.92 13.17
CA TYR A 40 -2.08 -2.14 11.83
C TYR A 40 -2.62 -1.03 10.92
N ARG A 41 -1.73 -0.41 10.15
CA ARG A 41 -2.07 0.57 9.11
C ARG A 41 -1.64 0.02 7.77
N GLY A 42 -2.57 -0.05 6.84
CA GLY A 42 -2.35 -0.36 5.43
C GLY A 42 -2.39 0.91 4.60
N ASP A 43 -1.29 1.21 3.91
CA ASP A 43 -1.21 2.26 2.90
C ASP A 43 -1.31 1.64 1.51
N VAL A 44 -2.33 2.01 0.74
CA VAL A 44 -2.61 1.42 -0.58
C VAL A 44 -2.09 2.33 -1.69
N ALA A 45 -1.28 1.79 -2.60
CA ALA A 45 -0.78 2.48 -3.79
C ALA A 45 -1.26 1.80 -5.07
N ILE A 46 -1.78 2.59 -6.02
CA ILE A 46 -2.25 2.10 -7.32
C ILE A 46 -1.14 2.23 -8.37
N HIS A 47 -0.73 1.11 -8.92
CA HIS A 47 0.23 1.02 -10.01
C HIS A 47 -0.48 0.74 -11.32
N HIS A 48 -0.08 1.44 -12.39
CA HIS A 48 -0.64 1.30 -13.73
C HIS A 48 0.43 0.82 -14.69
N LYS A 49 0.05 -0.03 -15.65
CA LYS A 49 0.91 -0.53 -16.71
C LYS A 49 0.16 -0.46 -18.04
N GLN A 50 0.66 0.36 -18.95
CA GLN A 50 0.14 0.41 -20.32
C GLN A 50 0.59 -0.83 -21.09
N VAL A 51 -0.37 -1.57 -21.66
CA VAL A 51 -0.13 -2.77 -22.45
C VAL A 51 -0.84 -2.65 -23.80
N GLY A 52 -0.23 -3.23 -24.84
CA GLY A 52 -0.80 -3.27 -26.20
C GLY A 52 -0.38 -2.10 -27.08
N THR A 53 -0.93 -2.06 -28.29
CA THR A 53 -0.60 -1.04 -29.31
C THR A 53 -1.82 -0.20 -29.65
N ALA A 54 -1.60 1.11 -29.77
CA ALA A 54 -2.57 2.00 -30.40
C ALA A 54 -2.49 1.80 -31.91
N THR A 55 -3.63 1.54 -32.55
CA THR A 55 -3.72 1.38 -34.00
C THR A 55 -4.56 2.50 -34.59
N GLY A 56 -4.21 2.95 -35.80
CA GLY A 56 -5.00 3.91 -36.56
C GLY A 56 -6.35 3.33 -36.99
N GLY A 57 -7.28 4.21 -37.39
CA GLY A 57 -8.67 3.85 -37.70
C GLY A 57 -8.82 2.64 -38.64
N GLY A 58 -9.76 1.75 -38.31
CA GLY A 58 -10.08 0.54 -39.07
C GLY A 58 -9.45 -0.77 -38.55
N ARG A 59 -8.57 -0.71 -37.53
CA ARG A 59 -8.01 -1.89 -36.85
C ARG A 59 -8.50 -1.99 -35.42
N SER A 60 -8.61 -3.21 -34.88
CA SER A 60 -8.84 -3.40 -33.46
C SER A 60 -7.63 -2.89 -32.67
N ALA A 61 -7.85 -1.96 -31.75
CA ALA A 61 -6.84 -1.56 -30.79
C ALA A 61 -6.73 -2.65 -29.71
N THR A 62 -5.52 -3.11 -29.40
CA THR A 62 -5.25 -4.05 -28.30
C THR A 62 -4.87 -3.34 -27.01
N LEU A 63 -4.98 -2.02 -27.01
CA LEU A 63 -4.56 -1.15 -25.94
C LEU A 63 -5.42 -1.40 -24.69
N ARG A 64 -4.75 -1.67 -23.57
CA ARG A 64 -5.36 -1.82 -22.25
C ARG A 64 -4.45 -1.29 -21.16
N CYS A 65 -5.05 -0.85 -20.08
CA CYS A 65 -4.38 -0.51 -18.85
C CYS A 65 -4.54 -1.63 -17.84
N ASP A 66 -3.41 -2.26 -17.49
CA ASP A 66 -3.35 -3.19 -16.37
C ASP A 66 -3.05 -2.39 -15.12
N TRP A 67 -3.68 -2.74 -14.01
CA TRP A 67 -3.43 -2.05 -12.75
C TRP A 67 -3.41 -2.99 -11.56
N THR A 68 -2.70 -2.59 -10.52
CA THR A 68 -2.58 -3.31 -9.25
C THR A 68 -2.62 -2.31 -8.11
N ALA A 69 -3.47 -2.56 -7.12
CA ALA A 69 -3.42 -1.86 -5.85
C ALA A 69 -2.61 -2.70 -4.87
N LYS A 70 -1.51 -2.12 -4.40
CA LYS A 70 -0.55 -2.72 -3.49
C LYS A 70 -0.73 -2.13 -2.10
N MET A 71 -0.71 -2.96 -1.06
CA MET A 71 -0.81 -2.51 0.32
C MET A 71 0.53 -2.70 1.03
N THR A 72 1.08 -1.60 1.55
CA THR A 72 2.17 -1.64 2.52
C THR A 72 1.58 -1.61 3.92
N VAL A 73 1.99 -2.55 4.79
CA VAL A 73 1.45 -2.65 6.16
C VAL A 73 2.51 -2.28 7.20
N ALA A 74 2.14 -1.37 8.10
CA ALA A 74 2.89 -1.02 9.30
C ALA A 74 2.10 -1.38 10.57
N ARG A 75 2.73 -2.12 11.49
CA ARG A 75 2.19 -2.43 12.81
C ARG A 75 2.81 -1.52 13.86
N HIS A 76 1.97 -0.96 14.72
CA HIS A 76 2.34 -0.27 15.94
C HIS A 76 1.76 -1.04 17.13
N ALA A 77 2.61 -1.46 18.07
CA ALA A 77 2.20 -2.14 19.29
C ALA A 77 2.64 -1.32 20.50
N THR A 78 1.77 -1.18 21.50
CA THR A 78 2.06 -0.47 22.75
C THR A 78 1.73 -1.39 23.93
N GLY A 79 2.75 -1.77 24.67
CA GLY A 79 2.66 -2.64 25.84
C GLY A 79 2.38 -1.88 27.14
N THR A 80 2.23 -2.64 28.22
CA THR A 80 2.11 -2.10 29.57
C THR A 80 3.42 -1.41 29.96
N GLY A 81 3.36 -0.21 30.53
CA GLY A 81 4.55 0.61 30.83
C GLY A 81 4.97 1.58 29.72
N GLY A 82 4.25 1.63 28.60
CA GLY A 82 4.45 2.61 27.52
C GLY A 82 5.46 2.21 26.45
N THR A 83 6.05 1.02 26.56
CA THR A 83 6.95 0.46 25.53
C THR A 83 6.21 0.32 24.20
N SER A 84 6.74 0.96 23.15
CA SER A 84 6.15 0.94 21.82
C SER A 84 7.06 0.25 20.80
N MET A 85 6.48 -0.50 19.88
CA MET A 85 7.17 -1.19 18.81
C MET A 85 6.52 -0.89 17.46
N THR A 86 7.34 -0.63 16.46
CA THR A 86 6.88 -0.47 15.08
C THR A 86 7.55 -1.47 14.16
N ARG A 87 6.78 -2.09 13.27
CA ARG A 87 7.28 -3.03 12.26
C ARG A 87 6.59 -2.84 10.92
N HIS A 88 7.37 -2.90 9.84
CA HIS A 88 6.83 -3.05 8.48
C HIS A 88 6.74 -4.55 8.14
N ILE A 89 5.57 -5.00 7.67
CA ILE A 89 5.27 -6.44 7.55
C ILE A 89 5.50 -6.94 6.12
N ALA A 90 4.97 -6.29 5.08
CA ALA A 90 5.37 -6.46 3.66
C ALA A 90 4.52 -5.55 2.75
N ASP A 91 4.94 -5.44 1.48
CA ASP A 91 4.13 -4.98 0.35
C ASP A 91 3.45 -6.20 -0.31
N THR A 92 2.12 -6.25 -0.28
CA THR A 92 1.35 -7.33 -0.91
C THR A 92 0.35 -6.76 -1.92
N PRO A 93 0.23 -7.36 -3.13
CA PRO A 93 -0.85 -7.04 -4.05
C PRO A 93 -2.17 -7.38 -3.37
N ALA A 94 -3.01 -6.37 -3.14
CA ALA A 94 -4.27 -6.56 -2.46
C ALA A 94 -5.41 -6.80 -3.48
N ILE A 95 -5.39 -6.07 -4.61
CA ILE A 95 -6.30 -6.28 -5.75
C ILE A 95 -5.61 -5.91 -7.06
N ALA A 96 -6.08 -6.47 -8.17
CA ALA A 96 -5.63 -6.13 -9.51
C ALA A 96 -6.81 -6.13 -10.49
N GLY A 97 -6.61 -5.49 -11.63
CA GLY A 97 -7.60 -5.45 -12.69
C GLY A 97 -7.03 -4.96 -14.02
N THR A 98 -7.93 -4.79 -14.99
CA THR A 98 -7.60 -4.35 -16.34
C THR A 98 -8.74 -3.54 -16.89
N ARG A 99 -8.45 -2.46 -17.63
CA ARG A 99 -9.44 -1.67 -18.37
C ARG A 99 -8.98 -1.44 -19.81
N PRO A 100 -9.87 -1.48 -20.80
CA PRO A 100 -9.50 -1.16 -22.17
C PRO A 100 -9.08 0.31 -22.31
N GLY A 101 -8.17 0.58 -23.24
CA GLY A 101 -7.69 1.92 -23.57
C GLY A 101 -6.46 2.37 -22.79
N TRP A 102 -6.23 3.68 -22.80
CA TRP A 102 -5.07 4.31 -22.18
C TRP A 102 -5.20 4.36 -20.66
N CYS A 103 -4.09 4.14 -19.94
CA CYS A 103 -4.06 4.29 -18.49
C CYS A 103 -4.42 5.70 -18.04
N ILE A 104 -3.95 6.73 -18.75
CA ILE A 104 -4.21 8.13 -18.38
C ILE A 104 -5.70 8.46 -18.36
N THR A 105 -6.46 7.91 -19.32
CA THR A 105 -7.91 8.09 -19.43
C THR A 105 -8.68 7.32 -18.36
N ASN A 106 -8.14 6.20 -17.89
CA ASN A 106 -8.80 5.32 -16.92
C ASN A 106 -8.48 5.66 -15.46
N ARG A 107 -7.57 6.61 -15.15
CA ARG A 107 -7.08 6.83 -13.78
C ARG A 107 -8.17 7.09 -12.74
N SER A 108 -9.14 7.96 -13.04
CA SER A 108 -10.24 8.28 -12.12
C SER A 108 -11.11 7.06 -11.88
N ALA A 109 -11.52 6.39 -12.95
CA ALA A 109 -12.37 5.22 -12.87
C ALA A 109 -11.69 4.04 -12.15
N ILE A 110 -10.37 3.86 -12.30
CA ILE A 110 -9.58 2.89 -11.53
C ILE A 110 -9.53 3.28 -10.05
N SER A 111 -9.36 4.57 -9.75
CA SER A 111 -9.34 5.06 -8.36
C SER A 111 -10.69 4.83 -7.66
N GLU A 112 -11.79 5.08 -8.36
CA GLU A 112 -13.16 4.78 -7.89
C GLU A 112 -13.37 3.28 -7.70
N GLU A 113 -12.88 2.46 -8.64
CA GLU A 113 -12.96 1.00 -8.53
C GLU A 113 -12.19 0.49 -7.30
N VAL A 114 -10.98 0.97 -7.06
CA VAL A 114 -10.19 0.61 -5.86
C VAL A 114 -10.89 1.07 -4.60
N ALA A 115 -11.42 2.31 -4.56
CA ALA A 115 -12.16 2.82 -3.41
C ALA A 115 -13.41 1.99 -3.11
N SER A 116 -14.12 1.51 -4.15
CA SER A 116 -15.30 0.65 -4.00
C SER A 116 -14.99 -0.71 -3.36
N ARG A 117 -13.72 -1.12 -3.39
CA ARG A 117 -13.21 -2.38 -2.82
C ARG A 117 -12.53 -2.19 -1.47
N ALA A 118 -12.81 -1.09 -0.76
CA ALA A 118 -12.26 -0.85 0.58
C ALA A 118 -12.51 -2.02 1.56
N GLY A 119 -13.64 -2.72 1.43
CA GLY A 119 -13.93 -3.91 2.22
C GLY A 119 -12.98 -5.10 1.96
N ASP A 120 -12.50 -5.27 0.73
CA ASP A 120 -11.48 -6.28 0.40
C ASP A 120 -10.15 -5.92 1.05
N MET A 121 -9.77 -4.64 0.99
CA MET A 121 -8.54 -4.13 1.64
C MET A 121 -8.58 -4.33 3.15
N GLN A 122 -9.73 -4.06 3.79
CA GLN A 122 -9.90 -4.27 5.22
C GLN A 122 -9.74 -5.75 5.60
N ARG A 123 -10.37 -6.67 4.85
CA ARG A 123 -10.22 -8.10 5.08
C ARG A 123 -8.78 -8.56 4.93
N HIS A 124 -8.10 -8.09 3.88
CA HIS A 124 -6.69 -8.39 3.66
C HIS A 124 -5.82 -7.92 4.84
N LEU A 125 -6.05 -6.70 5.35
CA LEU A 125 -5.33 -6.17 6.50
C LEU A 125 -5.56 -7.00 7.79
N VAL A 126 -6.76 -7.53 7.98
CA VAL A 126 -7.07 -8.45 9.09
C VAL A 126 -6.30 -9.76 8.94
N THR A 127 -6.27 -10.35 7.75
CA THR A 127 -5.48 -11.57 7.49
C THR A 127 -4.00 -11.35 7.77
N VAL A 128 -3.42 -10.22 7.32
CA VAL A 128 -2.03 -9.87 7.61
C VAL A 128 -1.79 -9.75 9.13
N ALA A 129 -2.73 -9.16 9.87
CA ALA A 129 -2.63 -9.05 11.33
C ALA A 129 -2.67 -10.42 12.03
N GLU A 130 -3.53 -11.32 11.56
CA GLU A 130 -3.62 -12.70 12.08
C GLU A 130 -2.34 -13.51 11.83
N GLU A 131 -1.77 -13.40 10.62
CA GLU A 131 -0.52 -14.07 10.25
C GLU A 131 0.68 -13.56 11.07
N ASP A 132 0.68 -12.27 11.39
CA ASP A 132 1.75 -11.61 12.14
C ASP A 132 1.72 -11.88 13.66
N HIS A 133 0.64 -12.42 14.21
CA HIS A 133 0.49 -12.64 15.66
C HIS A 133 1.65 -13.43 16.29
N ALA A 134 2.13 -14.49 15.63
CA ALA A 134 3.23 -15.30 16.17
C ALA A 134 4.55 -14.51 16.22
N ALA A 135 4.81 -13.69 15.20
CA ALA A 135 5.99 -12.83 15.17
C ALA A 135 5.91 -11.74 16.24
N LEU A 136 4.74 -11.11 16.43
CA LEU A 136 4.52 -10.15 17.52
C LEU A 136 4.83 -10.76 18.89
N ARG A 137 4.33 -11.97 19.17
CA ARG A 137 4.52 -12.63 20.46
C ARG A 137 6.00 -12.90 20.75
N ALA A 138 6.72 -13.43 19.76
CA ALA A 138 8.16 -13.67 19.87
C ALA A 138 8.99 -12.38 20.03
N GLU A 139 8.53 -11.26 19.46
CA GLU A 139 9.15 -9.96 19.68
C GLU A 139 8.92 -9.44 21.11
N LEU A 140 7.73 -9.61 21.66
CA LEU A 140 7.41 -9.24 23.05
C LEU A 140 8.20 -10.07 24.07
N ASP A 141 8.32 -11.38 23.84
CA ASP A 141 9.12 -12.28 24.69
C ASP A 141 10.59 -11.83 24.76
N ARG A 142 11.16 -11.39 23.62
CA ARG A 142 12.55 -10.91 23.57
C ARG A 142 12.75 -9.60 24.33
N LEU A 143 11.81 -8.66 24.22
CA LEU A 143 11.89 -7.40 24.98
C LEU A 143 11.82 -7.65 26.48
N HIS A 144 10.87 -8.46 26.93
CA HIS A 144 10.73 -8.74 28.36
C HIS A 144 11.88 -9.60 28.91
N GLY A 145 12.42 -10.52 28.09
CA GLY A 145 13.63 -11.26 28.44
C GLY A 145 14.84 -10.35 28.69
N ALA A 146 15.02 -9.33 27.84
CA ALA A 146 16.11 -8.36 27.98
C ALA A 146 15.97 -7.48 29.23
N GLU A 147 14.75 -7.03 29.56
CA GLU A 147 14.47 -6.21 30.76
C GLU A 147 14.84 -6.92 32.07
N ARG A 148 14.70 -8.25 32.16
CA ARG A 148 15.04 -9.01 33.38
C ARG A 148 16.53 -9.23 33.59
N THR A 149 17.35 -9.02 32.56
CA THR A 149 18.80 -9.28 32.60
C THR A 149 19.67 -8.03 32.77
N GLY A 150 19.06 -6.84 32.71
CA GLY A 150 19.72 -5.56 32.97
C GLY A 150 19.40 -5.05 34.38
#